data_AF-A0A8X6GBX5-F1
#
_entry.id   AF-A0A8X6GBX5-F1
#
_cell.length_a   1.000
_cell.length_b   1.000
_cell.length_c   1.000
_cell.angle_alpha   90.00
_cell.angle_beta   90.00
_cell.angle_gamma   90.00
#
_symmetry.space_group_name_H-M   'P 1'
#
loop_
_entity.id
_entity.type
_entity.pdbx_description
1 polymer ?
#
loop_
_entity_poly.entity_id
_entity_poly.type
_entity_poly.pdbx_seq_one_letter_code
_entity_poly.pdbx_strand_id
1 'polypeptide(L)'
;MNVQQLTVDRMNMYFKIVKTLGDRACLFSALSYLIHDNVSMAIQIRKAIVRHICNEWKRFKCFTQGPSGVPYGTKRLYYTEMSKPYTYGSICEVMAAGEIFPYKFQVYQMVP
;
A
#
# COMPACT_ATOMS: atom_id res chain seq x y z
N MET A 1 -2.68 6.75 24.23
CA MET A 1 -1.96 6.05 23.15
C MET A 1 -1.82 4.59 23.57
N ASN A 2 -2.16 3.62 22.71
CA ASN A 2 -2.22 2.21 23.12
C ASN A 2 -1.10 1.42 22.43
N VAL A 3 -0.01 1.16 23.15
CA VAL A 3 1.07 0.26 22.72
C VAL A 3 0.57 -1.17 22.92
N GLN A 4 0.69 -1.99 21.89
CA GLN A 4 0.23 -3.38 21.90
C GLN A 4 1.40 -4.31 21.67
N GLN A 5 1.45 -5.41 22.43
CA GLN A 5 2.37 -6.51 22.16
C GLN A 5 1.77 -7.41 21.08
N LEU A 6 2.52 -7.66 20.01
CA LEU A 6 2.15 -8.58 18.94
C LEU A 6 3.25 -9.64 18.81
N THR A 7 2.84 -10.88 18.56
CA THR A 7 3.78 -11.95 18.20
C THR A 7 4.02 -11.90 16.68
N VAL A 8 5.26 -11.63 16.30
CA VAL A 8 5.74 -11.60 14.91
C VAL A 8 6.89 -12.59 14.80
N ASP A 9 6.82 -13.55 13.90
CA ASP A 9 7.85 -14.58 13.71
C ASP A 9 8.29 -15.27 15.01
N ARG A 10 7.31 -15.61 15.86
CA ARG A 10 7.50 -16.21 17.20
C ARG A 10 8.22 -15.32 18.22
N MET A 11 8.42 -14.05 17.90
CA MET A 11 8.99 -13.04 18.81
C MET A 11 7.91 -12.07 19.26
N ASN A 12 7.92 -11.72 20.54
CA ASN A 12 7.01 -10.71 21.06
C ASN A 12 7.61 -9.31 20.85
N MET A 13 6.92 -8.48 20.08
CA MET A 13 7.33 -7.12 19.75
C MET A 13 6.24 -6.14 20.18
N TYR A 14 6.63 -4.90 20.48
CA TYR A 14 5.69 -3.84 20.85
C TYR A 14 5.50 -2.86 19.72
N PHE A 15 4.24 -2.59 19.38
CA PHE A 15 3.87 -1.66 18.33
C PHE A 15 2.91 -0.59 18.83
N LYS A 16 3.06 0.64 18.33
CA LYS A 16 2.01 1.64 18.39
C LYS A 16 1.05 1.38 17.22
N ILE A 17 -0.14 0.86 17.51
CA ILE A 17 -1.14 0.62 16.48
C ILE A 17 -1.96 1.89 16.24
N VAL A 18 -1.94 2.37 15.00
CA VAL A 18 -2.77 3.48 14.54
C VAL A 18 -3.84 2.91 13.62
N LYS A 19 -5.10 3.07 14.01
CA LYS A 19 -6.24 2.62 13.19
C LYS A 19 -6.43 3.58 12.02
N THR A 20 -6.43 3.04 10.81
CA THR A 20 -6.87 3.77 9.61
C THR A 20 -8.35 3.53 9.35
N LEU A 21 -8.97 4.39 8.55
CA LEU A 21 -10.33 4.16 8.10
C LEU A 21 -10.36 2.88 7.25
N GLY A 22 -11.34 2.01 7.49
CA GLY A 22 -11.58 0.79 6.69
C GLY A 22 -12.18 1.09 5.32
N ASP A 23 -11.89 2.24 4.73
CA ASP A 23 -12.25 2.53 3.34
C ASP A 23 -11.20 1.93 2.41
N ARG A 24 -11.56 1.69 1.15
CA ARG A 24 -10.68 1.05 0.17
C ARG A 24 -9.40 1.84 -0.16
N ALA A 25 -9.14 2.93 0.54
CA ALA A 25 -7.93 3.74 0.49
C ALA A 25 -6.96 3.45 1.64
N CYS A 26 -7.31 2.56 2.58
CA CYS A 26 -6.60 2.34 3.84
C CYS A 26 -5.08 2.14 3.71
N LEU A 27 -4.62 1.45 2.66
CA LEU A 27 -3.18 1.28 2.39
C LEU A 27 -2.49 2.63 2.14
N PHE A 28 -3.04 3.46 1.27
CA PHE A 28 -2.45 4.76 0.94
C PHE A 28 -2.56 5.75 2.09
N SER A 29 -3.63 5.67 2.89
CA SER A 29 -3.76 6.41 4.14
C SER A 29 -2.72 5.98 5.17
N ALA A 30 -2.43 4.67 5.28
CA ALA A 30 -1.36 4.16 6.14
C ALA A 30 0.02 4.63 5.67
N LEU A 31 0.30 4.59 4.36
CA LEU A 31 1.55 5.10 3.79
C LEU A 31 1.68 6.61 4.02
N SER A 32 0.61 7.38 3.84
CA SER A 32 0.57 8.81 4.15
C SER A 32 0.92 9.07 5.60
N TYR A 33 0.32 8.33 6.51
CA TYR A 33 0.60 8.47 7.94
C TYR A 33 2.06 8.13 8.26
N LEU A 34 2.61 7.04 7.71
CA LEU A 34 4.00 6.65 7.94
C LEU A 34 5.01 7.67 7.41
N ILE A 35 4.73 8.29 6.26
CA ILE A 35 5.67 9.20 5.59
C ILE A 35 5.52 10.65 6.09
N HIS A 36 4.30 11.08 6.43
CA HIS A 36 3.99 12.49 6.69
C HIS A 36 3.28 12.76 8.03
N ASP A 37 3.08 11.73 8.87
CA ASP A 37 2.30 11.81 10.13
C ASP A 37 0.87 12.37 9.93
N ASN A 38 0.32 12.20 8.71
CA ASN A 38 -1.04 12.64 8.36
C ASN A 38 -1.62 11.75 7.26
N VAL A 39 -2.94 11.73 7.10
CA VAL A 39 -3.62 10.97 6.03
C VAL A 39 -4.00 11.82 4.81
N SER A 40 -3.80 13.14 4.87
CA SER A 40 -4.24 14.07 3.81
C SER A 40 -3.43 13.93 2.52
N MET A 41 -2.25 13.30 2.59
CA MET A 41 -1.37 13.06 1.44
C MET A 41 -1.64 11.73 0.71
N ALA A 42 -2.66 10.96 1.12
CA ALA A 42 -2.96 9.65 0.57
C ALA A 42 -3.20 9.66 -0.96
N ILE A 43 -3.89 10.69 -1.47
CA ILE A 43 -4.16 10.81 -2.92
C ILE A 43 -2.87 11.10 -3.70
N GLN A 44 -2.00 11.95 -3.16
CA GLN A 44 -0.72 12.33 -3.76
C GLN A 44 0.21 11.13 -3.79
N ILE A 45 0.30 10.37 -2.69
CA ILE A 45 1.07 9.13 -2.59
C ILE A 45 0.54 8.10 -3.59
N ARG A 46 -0.78 7.88 -3.64
CA ARG A 46 -1.41 7.00 -4.62
C ARG A 46 -1.00 7.37 -6.05
N LYS A 47 -1.09 8.65 -6.42
CA LYS A 47 -0.70 9.12 -7.75
C LYS A 47 0.79 8.88 -8.04
N ALA A 48 1.67 9.11 -7.08
CA ALA A 48 3.11 8.87 -7.24
C ALA A 48 3.41 7.38 -7.47
N ILE A 49 2.84 6.50 -6.65
CA ILE A 49 2.98 5.05 -6.77
C ILE A 49 2.44 4.54 -8.10
N VAL A 50 1.21 4.93 -8.47
CA VAL A 50 0.58 4.49 -9.72
C VAL A 50 1.38 4.94 -10.93
N ARG A 51 1.91 6.17 -10.90
CA ARG A 51 2.79 6.68 -11.97
C ARG A 51 4.07 5.86 -12.07
N HIS A 52 4.71 5.57 -10.94
CA HIS A 52 5.93 4.76 -10.91
C HIS A 52 5.71 3.36 -11.49
N ILE A 53 4.65 2.67 -11.07
CA ILE A 53 4.27 1.36 -11.60
C ILE A 53 4.00 1.42 -13.10
N CYS A 54 3.37 2.49 -13.59
CA CYS A 54 3.13 2.67 -15.02
C CYS A 54 4.42 2.93 -15.82
N ASN A 55 5.39 3.63 -15.25
CA ASN A 55 6.69 3.84 -15.89
C ASN A 55 7.48 2.52 -15.98
N GLU A 56 7.44 1.73 -14.91
CA GLU A 56 8.12 0.44 -14.78
C GLU A 56 7.19 -0.75 -15.12
N TRP A 57 6.20 -0.52 -16.00
CA TRP A 57 5.10 -1.47 -16.24
C TRP A 57 5.55 -2.87 -16.62
N LYS A 58 6.64 -3.00 -17.41
CA LYS A 58 7.17 -4.31 -17.82
C LYS A 58 7.52 -5.19 -16.61
N ARG A 59 8.06 -4.58 -15.53
CA ARG A 59 8.41 -5.26 -14.28
C ARG A 59 7.17 -5.48 -13.42
N PHE A 60 6.34 -4.45 -13.24
CA PHE A 60 5.24 -4.51 -12.28
C PHE A 60 3.98 -5.24 -12.75
N LYS A 61 3.74 -5.37 -14.07
CA LYS A 61 2.46 -5.88 -14.61
C LYS A 61 2.00 -7.19 -13.96
N CYS A 62 2.92 -8.13 -13.70
CA CYS A 62 2.61 -9.45 -13.14
C CYS A 62 2.29 -9.42 -11.64
N PHE A 63 2.66 -8.36 -10.94
CA PHE A 63 2.44 -8.19 -9.50
C PHE A 63 1.17 -7.39 -9.19
N THR A 64 0.64 -6.65 -10.17
CA THR A 64 -0.61 -5.91 -9.98
C THR A 64 -1.75 -6.86 -9.63
N GLN A 65 -2.75 -6.37 -8.90
CA GLN A 65 -3.90 -7.18 -8.49
C GLN A 65 -5.19 -6.42 -8.79
N GLY A 66 -5.94 -6.91 -9.77
CA GLY A 66 -7.25 -6.41 -10.13
C GLY A 66 -8.36 -6.92 -9.20
N PRO A 67 -9.60 -6.47 -9.40
CA PRO A 67 -10.74 -6.84 -8.54
C PRO A 67 -11.01 -8.34 -8.43
N SER A 68 -10.72 -9.11 -9.48
CA SER A 68 -10.87 -10.58 -9.49
C SER A 68 -9.64 -11.32 -8.95
N GLY A 69 -8.66 -10.61 -8.39
CA GLY A 69 -7.41 -11.17 -7.89
C GLY A 69 -6.39 -11.48 -8.99
N VAL A 70 -6.73 -11.31 -10.27
CA VAL A 70 -5.80 -11.46 -11.40
C VAL A 70 -5.12 -10.13 -11.74
N PRO A 71 -3.90 -10.15 -12.29
CA PRO A 71 -3.23 -8.92 -12.70
C PRO A 71 -3.96 -8.14 -13.79
N TYR A 72 -3.77 -6.83 -13.80
CA TYR A 72 -4.38 -5.97 -14.81
C TYR A 72 -3.79 -6.26 -16.19
N GLY A 73 -4.66 -6.51 -17.17
CA GLY A 73 -4.22 -6.86 -18.53
C GLY A 73 -3.50 -5.74 -19.28
N THR A 74 -3.72 -4.46 -18.90
CA THR A 74 -3.07 -3.33 -19.56
C THR A 74 -2.67 -2.23 -18.57
N LYS A 75 -1.58 -1.51 -18.90
CA LYS A 75 -1.13 -0.32 -18.17
C LYS A 75 -2.25 0.74 -18.06
N ARG A 76 -3.00 0.95 -19.13
CA ARG A 76 -4.10 1.93 -19.17
C ARG A 76 -5.21 1.57 -18.20
N LEU A 77 -5.61 0.30 -18.15
CA LEU A 77 -6.62 -0.17 -17.21
C LEU A 77 -6.16 -0.02 -15.77
N TYR A 78 -4.93 -0.47 -15.46
CA TYR A 78 -4.32 -0.28 -14.16
C TYR A 78 -4.33 1.20 -13.74
N TYR A 79 -3.81 2.10 -14.59
CA TYR A 79 -3.75 3.53 -14.30
C TYR A 79 -5.15 4.11 -14.03
N THR A 80 -6.13 3.75 -14.85
CA THR A 80 -7.52 4.26 -14.74
C THR A 80 -8.17 3.82 -13.44
N GLU A 81 -8.07 2.53 -13.10
CA GLU A 81 -8.68 1.99 -11.88
C GLU A 81 -7.95 2.45 -10.62
N MET A 82 -6.62 2.39 -10.61
CA MET A 82 -5.82 2.69 -9.42
C MET A 82 -5.72 4.18 -9.12
N SER A 83 -6.00 5.05 -10.09
CA SER A 83 -6.10 6.51 -9.87
C SER A 83 -7.37 6.91 -9.12
N LYS A 84 -8.38 6.03 -9.01
CA LYS A 84 -9.59 6.30 -8.23
C LYS A 84 -9.25 6.32 -6.74
N PRO A 85 -9.89 7.19 -5.94
CA PRO A 85 -9.57 7.34 -4.52
C PRO A 85 -9.82 6.07 -3.70
N TYR A 86 -10.80 5.25 -4.10
CA TYR A 86 -11.30 4.10 -3.33
C TYR A 86 -11.08 2.76 -4.04
N THR A 87 -9.94 2.59 -4.71
CA THR A 87 -9.48 1.28 -5.22
C THR A 87 -8.45 0.70 -4.27
N TYR A 88 -8.63 -0.55 -3.84
CA TYR A 88 -7.68 -1.24 -2.97
C TYR A 88 -6.30 -1.29 -3.61
N GLY A 89 -5.26 -1.08 -2.80
CA GLY A 89 -3.89 -1.44 -3.18
C GLY A 89 -3.55 -2.84 -2.66
N SER A 90 -2.48 -3.40 -3.22
CA SER A 90 -1.93 -4.70 -2.83
C SER A 90 -0.45 -4.59 -2.46
N ILE A 91 0.23 -5.73 -2.34
CA ILE A 91 1.68 -5.78 -2.15
C ILE A 91 2.44 -5.06 -3.29
N CYS A 92 1.87 -5.00 -4.50
CA CYS A 92 2.48 -4.30 -5.63
C CYS A 92 2.72 -2.82 -5.32
N GLU A 93 1.73 -2.14 -4.75
CA GLU A 93 1.83 -0.73 -4.37
C GLU A 93 2.79 -0.52 -3.19
N VAL A 94 2.92 -1.48 -2.28
CA VAL A 94 3.89 -1.43 -1.18
C VAL A 94 5.32 -1.55 -1.72
N MET A 95 5.56 -2.48 -2.64
CA MET A 95 6.87 -2.65 -3.29
C MET A 95 7.27 -1.37 -4.03
N ALA A 96 6.35 -0.82 -4.83
CA ALA A 96 6.58 0.44 -5.53
C ALA A 96 6.81 1.63 -4.57
N ALA A 97 6.08 1.69 -3.45
CA ALA A 97 6.32 2.69 -2.41
C ALA A 97 7.75 2.58 -1.84
N GLY A 98 8.24 1.36 -1.61
CA GLY A 98 9.60 1.09 -1.13
C GLY A 98 10.71 1.48 -2.12
N GLU A 99 10.38 1.65 -3.40
CA GLU A 99 11.33 2.13 -4.40
C GLU A 99 11.37 3.66 -4.53
N ILE A 100 10.27 4.36 -4.21
CA ILE A 100 10.16 5.81 -4.42
C ILE A 100 10.31 6.64 -3.13
N PHE A 101 10.13 6.03 -1.96
CA PHE A 101 10.28 6.70 -0.67
C PHE A 101 11.47 6.12 0.11
N PRO A 102 12.14 6.91 0.97
CA PRO A 102 13.33 6.48 1.71
C PRO A 102 12.98 5.60 2.93
N TYR A 103 12.12 4.60 2.75
CA TYR A 103 11.64 3.72 3.81
C TYR A 103 11.70 2.25 3.37
N LYS A 104 11.96 1.37 4.34
CA LYS A 104 11.75 -0.07 4.19
C LYS A 104 10.43 -0.44 4.84
N PHE A 105 9.49 -0.94 4.05
CA PHE A 105 8.18 -1.35 4.54
C PHE A 105 8.20 -2.83 4.95
N GLN A 106 7.64 -3.12 6.12
CA GLN A 106 7.39 -4.48 6.59
C GLN A 106 5.87 -4.63 6.76
N VAL A 107 5.30 -5.65 6.12
CA VAL A 107 3.87 -5.95 6.18
C VAL A 107 3.71 -7.24 6.97
N TYR A 108 3.00 -7.16 8.09
CA TYR A 108 2.69 -8.32 8.93
C TYR A 108 1.28 -8.79 8.66
N GLN A 109 1.12 -10.09 8.38
CA GLN A 109 -0.17 -10.73 8.27
C GLN A 109 -0.52 -11.40 9.60
N MET A 110 -1.64 -11.00 10.20
CA MET A 110 -2.18 -11.71 11.35
C MET A 110 -2.81 -13.02 10.87
N VAL A 111 -2.38 -14.14 11.44
CA VAL A 111 -3.01 -15.45 11.23
C VAL A 111 -4.11 -15.61 12.28
N PRO A 112 -5.32 -16.07 11.92
CA PRO A 112 -6.38 -16.38 12.88
C PRO A 112 -5.97 -17.41 13.93
#